data_AF-A0A2V6GMU1-F1
#
_entry.id   AF-A0A2V6GMU1-F1
#
_cell.length_a   1.000
_cell.length_b   1.000
_cell.length_c   1.000
_cell.angle_alpha   90.00
_cell.angle_beta   90.00
_cell.angle_gamma   90.00
#
_symmetry.space_group_name_H-M   'P 1'
#
loop_
_entity.id
_entity.type
_entity.pdbx_description
1 polymer ?
#
loop_
_entity_poly.entity_id
_entity_poly.type
_entity_poly.pdbx_seq_one_letter_code
_entity_poly.pdbx_strand_id
1 'polypeptide(L)' 'GITPPRQSDGRILSEAMVNIGISPSKAKTETIEATRKFSSGTWRQTLQISRIGSTTYLDEGNGAFVPPRSENKDEPPR' A
#
# COMPACT_ATOMS: atom_id res chain seq x y z
N GLY A 1 -29.68 -1.22 16.74
CA GLY A 1 -28.31 -1.20 16.21
C GLY A 1 -28.15 -2.36 15.24
N ILE A 2 -27.37 -2.19 14.17
CA ILE A 2 -27.12 -3.28 13.21
C ILE A 2 -25.92 -4.11 13.69
N THR A 3 -26.07 -5.43 13.67
CA THR A 3 -25.04 -6.36 14.14
C THR A 3 -24.21 -6.83 12.95
N PRO A 4 -22.87 -6.66 12.95
CA PRO A 4 -22.03 -7.05 11.84
C PRO A 4 -21.89 -8.59 11.76
N PRO A 5 -21.80 -9.16 10.54
CA PRO A 5 -21.82 -10.61 10.32
C PRO A 5 -20.53 -11.33 10.71
N ARG A 6 -19.43 -10.62 10.99
CA ARG A 6 -18.18 -11.19 11.53
C ARG A 6 -17.48 -10.18 12.42
N GLN A 7 -16.92 -10.65 13.54
CA GLN A 7 -16.01 -9.86 14.37
C GLN A 7 -14.69 -9.70 13.62
N SER A 8 -14.58 -8.61 12.86
CA SER A 8 -13.28 -8.12 12.43
C SER A 8 -12.71 -7.26 13.57
N ASP A 9 -11.53 -7.60 14.07
CA ASP A 9 -10.70 -6.74 14.95
C ASP A 9 -10.16 -5.49 14.19
N GLY A 10 -10.93 -4.99 13.24
CA GLY A 10 -10.67 -3.73 12.57
C GLY A 10 -11.12 -2.59 13.48
N ARG A 11 -10.18 -1.73 13.85
CA ARG A 11 -10.52 -0.47 14.51
C ARG A 11 -11.43 0.33 13.57
N ILE A 12 -12.63 0.68 14.04
CA ILE A 12 -13.53 1.59 13.33
C ILE A 12 -12.78 2.91 13.13
N LEU A 13 -12.57 3.31 11.88
CA LEU A 13 -11.99 4.60 11.55
C LEU A 13 -13.08 5.67 11.70
N SER A 14 -12.96 6.54 12.70
CA SER A 14 -13.94 7.60 12.98
C SER A 14 -14.12 8.57 11.80
N GLU A 15 -13.15 8.65 10.88
CA GLU A 15 -13.22 9.44 9.65
C GLU A 15 -14.16 8.87 8.58
N ALA A 16 -14.41 7.55 8.58
CA ALA A 16 -15.39 6.92 7.69
C ALA A 16 -16.85 7.19 8.11
N MET A 17 -17.05 7.86 9.25
CA MET A 17 -18.36 8.25 9.76
C MET A 17 -18.79 9.68 9.36
N VAL A 18 -18.01 10.38 8.52
CA VAL A 18 -18.33 11.77 8.15
C VAL A 18 -19.32 11.81 6.99
N ASN A 19 -20.59 11.92 7.40
CA ASN A 19 -21.69 12.69 6.82
C ASN A 19 -21.66 13.04 5.31
N ILE A 20 -22.67 12.52 4.63
CA ILE A 20 -23.23 13.00 3.35
C ILE A 20 -23.42 14.52 3.42
N GLY A 21 -22.53 15.31 2.81
CA GLY A 21 -22.75 16.75 2.67
C GLY A 21 -21.50 17.64 2.58
N ILE A 22 -20.31 17.15 2.90
CA ILE A 22 -19.07 17.93 2.76
C ILE A 22 -18.38 17.50 1.48
N SER A 23 -18.22 18.41 0.52
CA SER A 23 -17.42 18.15 -0.68
C SER A 23 -16.02 17.69 -0.26
N PRO A 24 -15.51 16.56 -0.79
CA PRO A 24 -14.24 16.02 -0.34
C PRO A 24 -13.15 17.06 -0.62
N SER A 25 -12.49 17.53 0.43
CA SER A 25 -11.32 18.40 0.31
C SER A 25 -10.33 17.72 -0.62
N LYS A 26 -9.89 18.42 -1.67
CA LYS A 26 -9.02 17.88 -2.73
C LYS A 26 -7.79 17.21 -2.09
N ALA A 27 -7.74 15.88 -2.13
CA ALA A 27 -6.68 15.12 -1.50
C ALA A 27 -5.34 15.43 -2.18
N LYS A 28 -4.30 15.74 -1.41
CA LYS A 28 -2.93 15.80 -1.93
C LYS A 28 -2.29 14.44 -1.71
N THR A 29 -2.03 13.72 -2.80
CA THR A 29 -1.37 12.41 -2.75
C THR A 29 0.06 12.53 -3.24
N GLU A 30 0.98 11.97 -2.47
CA GLU A 30 2.40 11.86 -2.78
C GLU A 30 2.82 10.40 -2.64
N THR A 31 3.69 9.91 -3.54
CA THR A 31 4.23 8.56 -3.48
C THR A 31 5.74 8.64 -3.36
N ILE A 32 6.30 7.95 -2.37
CA ILE A 32 7.74 7.78 -2.21
C ILE A 32 8.12 6.31 -2.44
N GLU A 33 9.29 6.07 -3.00
CA GLU A 33 9.82 4.73 -3.23
C GLU A 33 11.11 4.52 -2.43
N ALA A 34 11.24 3.35 -1.83
CA ALA A 34 12.45 2.87 -1.19
C ALA A 34 12.90 1.58 -1.87
N THR A 35 14.16 1.55 -2.31
CA THR A 35 14.80 0.36 -2.90
C THR A 35 16.02 -0.04 -2.09
N ARG A 36 16.15 -1.33 -1.78
CA ARG A 36 17.32 -1.90 -1.11
C ARG A 36 17.82 -3.13 -1.86
N LYS A 37 19.09 -3.09 -2.26
CA LYS A 37 19.77 -4.20 -2.93
C LYS A 37 20.42 -5.13 -1.90
N PHE A 38 20.27 -6.42 -2.10
CA PHE A 38 20.93 -7.51 -1.39
C PHE A 38 21.65 -8.41 -2.40
N SER A 39 22.61 -9.22 -1.95
CA SER A 39 23.24 -10.24 -2.81
C SER A 39 22.21 -11.27 -3.31
N SER A 40 21.18 -11.54 -2.51
CA SER A 40 20.11 -12.49 -2.80
C SER A 40 18.93 -11.90 -3.55
N GLY A 41 18.94 -10.61 -3.91
CA GLY A 41 17.85 -9.96 -4.64
C GLY A 41 17.66 -8.48 -4.29
N THR A 42 16.58 -7.89 -4.78
CA THR A 42 16.25 -6.47 -4.54
C THR A 42 14.89 -6.36 -3.87
N TRP A 43 14.84 -5.67 -2.74
CA TRP A 43 13.59 -5.22 -2.14
C TRP A 43 13.22 -3.86 -2.71
N ARG A 44 11.95 -3.70 -3.09
CA ARG A 44 11.38 -2.41 -3.50
C ARG A 44 10.04 -2.21 -2.82
N GLN A 45 9.82 -1.03 -2.27
CA GLN A 45 8.60 -0.66 -1.58
C GLN A 45 8.19 0.75 -1.96
N THR A 46 6.91 0.95 -2.20
CA THR A 46 6.32 2.29 -2.30
C THR A 46 5.48 2.60 -1.07
N LEU A 47 5.49 3.86 -0.65
CA LEU A 47 4.59 4.39 0.36
C LEU A 47 3.79 5.51 -0.28
N GLN A 48 2.47 5.36 -0.27
CA GLN A 48 1.56 6.42 -0.70
C GLN A 48 1.06 7.18 0.52
N ILE A 49 1.17 8.50 0.46
CA ILE A 49 0.78 9.43 1.50
C ILE A 49 -0.34 10.30 0.93
N SER A 50 -1.53 10.21 1.50
CA SER A 50 -2.68 11.04 1.10
C SER A 50 -3.06 11.98 2.22
N ARG A 51 -3.06 13.29 1.96
CA ARG A 51 -3.43 14.33 2.92
C ARG A 51 -4.80 14.89 2.57
N ILE A 52 -5.74 14.78 3.50
CA ILE A 52 -7.14 15.24 3.38
C ILE A 52 -7.44 16.09 4.63
N GLY A 53 -7.51 17.41 4.47
CA GLY A 53 -7.61 18.33 5.61
C GLY A 53 -6.38 18.24 6.53
N SER A 54 -6.60 17.99 7.82
CA SER A 54 -5.56 17.75 8.82
C SER A 54 -5.15 16.28 8.96
N THR A 55 -5.82 15.37 8.25
CA THR A 55 -5.59 13.93 8.35
C THR A 55 -4.58 13.48 7.29
N THR A 56 -3.63 12.64 7.71
CA THR A 56 -2.67 11.98 6.82
C THR A 56 -2.91 10.48 6.81
N TYR A 57 -3.17 9.93 5.63
CA TYR A 57 -3.33 8.51 5.38
C TYR A 57 -2.04 7.95 4.80
N LEU A 58 -1.64 6.77 5.28
CA LEU A 58 -0.48 6.02 4.83
C LEU A 58 -0.95 4.67 4.28
N ASP A 59 -0.54 4.33 3.06
CA ASP A 59 -0.77 3.01 2.46
C ASP A 59 0.52 2.18 2.51
N GLU A 60 0.63 1.40 3.58
CA GLU A 60 1.76 0.51 3.89
C GLU A 60 1.44 -0.92 3.42
N GLY A 61 1.79 -1.26 2.19
CA GLY A 61 1.57 -2.62 1.67
C GLY A 61 2.25 -2.95 0.34
N ASN A 62 2.90 -1.98 -0.28
CA ASN A 62 3.35 -2.08 -1.67
C ASN A 62 4.82 -2.53 -1.78
N GLY A 63 5.25 -3.43 -0.89
CA GLY A 63 6.62 -3.96 -0.82
C GLY A 63 6.76 -5.34 -1.46
N ALA A 64 7.78 -5.54 -2.28
CA ALA A 64 8.09 -6.83 -2.89
C ALA A 64 9.60 -7.10 -2.96
N PHE A 65 9.96 -8.37 -2.79
CA PHE A 65 11.30 -8.89 -3.04
C PHE A 65 11.39 -9.51 -4.42
N VAL A 66 12.40 -9.11 -5.20
CA VAL A 66 12.70 -9.69 -6.51
C VAL A 66 14.03 -10.44 -6.41
N PRO A 67 14.05 -11.78 -6.57
CA PRO A 67 15.30 -12.53 -6.59
C PRO A 67 16.15 -12.16 -7.80
N PRO A 68 17.49 -12.36 -7.74
CA PRO A 68 18.36 -12.15 -8.88
C PRO A 68 17.93 -13.10 -10.00
N ARG A 69 18.01 -12.61 -11.24
CA ARG A 69 17.68 -13.41 -12.41
C ARG A 69 18.55 -14.66 -12.40
N SER A 70 17.94 -15.82 -12.21
CA SER A 70 18.60 -17.08 -12.50
C SER A 70 18.64 -17.20 -14.02
N GLU A 71 19.82 -17.26 -14.62
CA GLU A 71 19.95 -17.75 -16.00
C GLU A 71 19.42 -19.19 -16.00
N ASN A 72 18.21 -19.39 -16.53
CA ASN A 72 17.70 -20.72 -16.80
C ASN A 72 18.61 -21.35 -17.85
N LYS A 73 19.47 -22.27 -17.43
CA LYS A 73 20.38 -23.05 -18.31
C LYS A 73 19.67 -24.18 -19.07
N ASP A 74 18.33 -24.13 -19.20
CA ASP A 74 17.52 -25.21 -19.77
C ASP A 74 16.86 -24.86 -21.12
N GLU A 75 17.30 -23.80 -21.81
CA GLU A 75 16.90 -23.58 -23.21
C GLU A 75 17.83 -24.36 -24.15
N PRO A 76 17.37 -25.40 -24.87
CA PRO A 76 18.20 -26.08 -25.84
C PRO A 76 18.42 -25.17 -27.05
N PRO A 77 19.63 -25.15 -27.63
CA PRO A 77 19.90 -24.33 -28.81
C PRO A 77 19.01 -24.78 -29.99
N ARG A 78 18.43 -23.81 -30.70
CA ARG A 78 17.81 -24.01 -32.03
C ARG A 78 18.87 -24.17 -33.10
#